data_AF-A0A941I4R3-F1
#
_entry.id   AF-A0A941I4R3-F1
#
_cell.length_a   1.000
_cell.length_b   1.000
_cell.length_c   1.000
_cell.angle_alpha   90.00
_cell.angle_beta   90.00
_cell.angle_gamma   90.00
#
_symmetry.space_group_name_H-M   'P 1'
#
loop_
_entity.id
_entity.type
_entity.pdbx_description
1 polymer ?
#
loop_
_entity_poly.entity_id
_entity_poly.type
_entity_poly.pdbx_seq_one_letter_code
_entity_poly.pdbx_strand_id
1 'polypeptide(L)'
;MILSPKQIRGHQLALVSWILLILLCIVWEMWLAPLRTGGSWLALKALPLLFLAKGMLRKDNYTLQWGSMLVWLYFTEGIVRGFSDTNQLSAWLAITELALSLSLFTGIAVYLYPMKKAAKRAKKAASVPAE
;
A
#
# COMPACT_ATOMS: atom_id res chain seq x y z
N MET A 1 -15.32 17.82 8.68
CA MET A 1 -14.15 17.15 9.28
C MET A 1 -12.90 17.79 8.68
N ILE A 2 -12.29 18.77 9.36
CA ILE A 2 -11.10 19.45 8.86
C ILE A 2 -9.92 18.48 9.05
N LEU A 3 -9.41 17.92 7.95
CA LEU A 3 -8.28 17.00 7.96
C LEU A 3 -7.02 17.76 8.38
N SER A 4 -6.26 17.21 9.32
CA SER A 4 -4.98 17.80 9.74
C SER A 4 -3.99 17.85 8.56
N PRO A 5 -3.09 18.85 8.47
CA PRO A 5 -2.06 18.91 7.42
C PRO A 5 -1.23 17.63 7.31
N LYS A 6 -1.01 16.95 8.45
CA LYS A 6 -0.31 15.65 8.51
C LYS A 6 -1.09 14.52 7.83
N GLN A 7 -2.42 14.52 7.94
CA GLN A 7 -3.28 13.52 7.28
C GLN A 7 -3.33 13.73 5.77
N ILE A 8 -3.32 14.99 5.31
CA ILE A 8 -3.27 15.31 3.88
C ILE A 8 -1.96 14.80 3.28
N ARG A 9 -0.82 15.10 3.92
CA ARG A 9 0.50 14.61 3.48
C ARG A 9 0.60 13.09 3.49
N GLY A 10 0.10 12.42 4.53
CA GLY A 10 0.07 10.96 4.61
C GLY A 10 -0.76 10.32 3.50
N HIS A 11 -1.91 10.92 3.18
CA HIS A 11 -2.76 10.47 2.07
C HIS A 11 -2.12 10.70 0.70
N GLN A 12 -1.47 11.85 0.49
CA GLN A 12 -0.71 12.13 -0.74
C GLN A 12 0.45 11.16 -0.93
N LEU A 13 1.22 10.88 0.13
CA LEU A 13 2.29 9.89 0.09
C LEU A 13 1.73 8.51 -0.30
N ALA A 14 0.64 8.08 0.35
CA ALA A 14 -0.02 6.81 0.01
C ALA A 14 -0.52 6.79 -1.45
N LEU A 15 -1.13 7.87 -1.94
CA LEU A 15 -1.58 7.98 -3.33
C LEU A 15 -0.42 7.85 -4.32
N VAL A 16 0.65 8.61 -4.11
CA VAL A 16 1.81 8.62 -5.00
C VAL A 16 2.50 7.25 -4.99
N SER A 17 2.74 6.66 -3.81
CA SER A 17 3.34 5.33 -3.72
C SER A 17 2.46 4.24 -4.33
N TRP A 18 1.13 4.36 -4.21
CA TRP A 18 0.18 3.43 -4.82
C TRP A 18 0.20 3.50 -6.35
N ILE A 19 0.19 4.70 -6.92
CA ILE A 19 0.29 4.91 -8.38
C ILE A 19 1.63 4.39 -8.90
N LEU A 20 2.73 4.72 -8.20
CA LEU A 20 4.06 4.26 -8.57
C LEU A 20 4.17 2.73 -8.50
N LEU A 21 3.57 2.07 -7.51
CA LEU A 21 3.50 0.61 -7.42
C LEU A 21 2.78 0.00 -8.63
N ILE A 22 1.63 0.56 -9.02
CA ILE A 22 0.88 0.09 -10.19
C ILE A 22 1.71 0.25 -11.46
N LEU A 23 2.30 1.43 -11.67
CA LEU A 23 3.13 1.69 -12.83
C LEU A 23 4.35 0.77 -12.85
N LEU A 24 5.02 0.57 -11.72
CA LEU A 24 6.15 -0.32 -11.60
C LEU A 24 5.76 -1.76 -11.96
N CYS A 25 4.65 -2.29 -11.42
CA CYS A 25 4.17 -3.63 -11.77
C CYS A 25 3.90 -3.78 -13.28
N ILE A 26 3.21 -2.80 -13.88
CA ILE A 26 2.86 -2.83 -15.30
C ILE A 26 4.12 -2.75 -16.19
N VAL A 27 5.02 -1.80 -15.89
CA VAL A 27 6.25 -1.57 -16.66
C VAL A 27 7.22 -2.74 -16.51
N TRP A 28 7.29 -3.34 -15.33
CA TRP A 28 8.12 -4.51 -15.07
C TRP A 28 7.63 -5.74 -15.84
N GLU A 29 6.34 -6.06 -15.80
CA GLU A 29 5.80 -7.19 -16.55
C GLU A 29 5.86 -7.03 -18.06
N MET A 30 5.60 -5.81 -18.57
CA MET A 30 5.51 -5.61 -20.02
C MET A 30 6.87 -5.43 -20.70
N TRP A 31 7.88 -4.85 -20.04
CA TRP A 31 9.07 -4.35 -20.74
C TRP A 31 10.42 -4.77 -20.14
N LEU A 32 10.61 -4.76 -18.82
CA LEU A 32 11.98 -4.85 -18.26
C LEU A 32 12.48 -6.27 -18.02
N ALA A 33 11.63 -7.19 -17.58
CA ALA A 33 12.01 -8.58 -17.32
C ALA A 33 10.77 -9.47 -17.27
N PRO A 34 10.15 -9.81 -18.42
CA PRO A 34 9.01 -10.72 -18.44
C PRO A 34 9.46 -12.09 -17.91
N LEU A 35 9.05 -12.44 -16.69
CA LEU A 35 9.38 -13.72 -16.03
C LEU A 35 8.84 -14.95 -16.80
N ARG A 36 7.88 -14.75 -17.73
CA ARG A 36 7.42 -15.76 -18.70
C ARG A 36 7.00 -15.09 -20.02
N THR A 37 7.47 -15.63 -21.14
CA THR A 37 6.93 -15.36 -22.48
C THR A 37 5.54 -15.99 -22.60
N GLY A 38 4.47 -15.18 -22.63
CA GLY A 38 3.10 -15.69 -22.82
C GLY A 38 1.96 -14.95 -22.10
N GLY A 39 2.21 -13.84 -21.41
CA GLY A 39 1.18 -13.10 -20.69
C GLY A 39 0.87 -13.77 -19.35
N SER A 40 1.52 -13.28 -18.31
CA SER A 40 1.55 -13.96 -17.02
C SER A 40 0.32 -13.59 -16.17
N TRP A 41 -0.13 -14.54 -15.34
CA TRP A 41 -1.10 -14.36 -14.24
C TRP A 41 -0.69 -13.30 -13.20
N LEU A 42 0.36 -12.51 -13.46
CA LEU A 42 0.85 -11.44 -12.60
C LEU A 42 0.12 -10.11 -12.89
N ALA A 43 -0.58 -9.94 -14.02
CA ALA A 43 -1.57 -8.86 -14.17
C ALA A 43 -2.68 -8.93 -13.10
N LEU A 44 -2.94 -10.12 -12.57
CA LEU A 44 -3.80 -10.34 -11.40
C LEU A 44 -3.23 -9.75 -10.10
N LYS A 45 -1.95 -9.34 -10.04
CA LYS A 45 -1.42 -8.48 -8.95
C LYS A 45 -1.88 -7.04 -9.05
N ALA A 46 -2.32 -6.55 -10.20
CA ALA A 46 -2.93 -5.23 -10.24
C ALA A 46 -4.31 -5.21 -9.56
N LEU A 47 -5.00 -6.35 -9.49
CA LEU A 47 -6.36 -6.46 -8.94
C LEU A 47 -6.46 -6.07 -7.44
N PRO A 48 -5.58 -6.56 -6.54
CA PRO A 48 -5.55 -6.09 -5.16
C PRO A 48 -5.24 -4.60 -5.04
N LEU A 49 -4.34 -4.06 -5.89
CA LEU A 49 -4.06 -2.63 -5.97
C LEU A 49 -5.27 -1.83 -6.46
N LEU A 50 -6.05 -2.35 -7.42
CA LEU A 50 -7.29 -1.75 -7.92
C LEU A 50 -8.39 -1.75 -6.86
N PHE A 51 -8.44 -2.76 -5.99
CA PHE A 51 -9.33 -2.75 -4.82
C PHE A 51 -8.99 -1.59 -3.86
N LEU A 52 -7.69 -1.35 -3.66
CA LEU A 52 -7.15 -0.21 -2.91
C LEU A 52 -7.52 1.15 -3.53
N ALA A 53 -7.70 1.23 -4.85
CA ALA A 53 -8.09 2.45 -5.57
C ALA A 53 -9.38 3.06 -5.01
N LYS A 54 -10.39 2.21 -4.78
CA LYS A 54 -11.71 2.63 -4.30
C LYS A 54 -11.61 3.25 -2.92
N GLY A 55 -10.75 2.69 -2.06
CA GLY A 55 -10.48 3.21 -0.71
C GLY A 55 -9.74 4.54 -0.73
N MET A 56 -8.76 4.67 -1.61
CA MET A 56 -7.97 5.88 -1.76
C MET A 56 -8.82 7.05 -2.29
N LEU A 57 -9.63 6.81 -3.32
CA LEU A 57 -10.48 7.84 -3.93
C LEU A 57 -11.67 8.22 -3.03
N ARG A 58 -12.27 7.26 -2.31
CA ARG A 58 -13.43 7.51 -1.44
C ARG A 58 -13.08 7.83 0.02
N LYS A 59 -11.79 7.85 0.38
CA LYS A 59 -11.31 8.03 1.76
C LYS A 59 -11.98 7.06 2.74
N ASP A 60 -12.25 5.85 2.28
CA ASP A 60 -12.91 4.83 3.08
C ASP A 60 -11.88 4.14 4.00
N ASN A 61 -12.06 4.34 5.31
CA ASN A 61 -11.17 3.81 6.33
C ASN A 61 -11.10 2.29 6.32
N TYR A 62 -12.19 1.61 5.96
CA TYR A 62 -12.21 0.15 5.90
C TYR A 62 -11.29 -0.33 4.78
N THR A 63 -11.48 0.20 3.58
CA THR A 63 -10.64 -0.15 2.42
C THR A 63 -9.18 0.25 2.62
N LEU A 64 -8.89 1.36 3.31
CA LEU A 64 -7.51 1.74 3.66
C LEU A 64 -6.88 0.79 4.70
N GLN A 65 -7.66 0.25 5.64
CA GLN A 65 -7.18 -0.79 6.55
C GLN A 65 -6.85 -2.08 5.79
N TRP A 66 -7.72 -2.50 4.88
CA TRP A 66 -7.41 -3.60 3.94
C TRP A 66 -6.16 -3.30 3.14
N GLY A 67 -6.00 -2.07 2.68
CA GLY A 67 -4.81 -1.66 1.94
C GLY A 67 -3.52 -1.83 2.73
N SER A 68 -3.53 -1.55 4.04
CA SER A 68 -2.36 -1.81 4.90
C SER A 68 -2.03 -3.30 5.07
N MET A 69 -3.01 -4.19 4.89
CA MET A 69 -2.79 -5.64 4.88
C MET A 69 -2.28 -6.10 3.51
N LEU A 70 -2.89 -5.62 2.42
CA LEU A 70 -2.52 -5.97 1.05
C LEU A 70 -1.08 -5.59 0.71
N VAL A 71 -0.56 -4.50 1.29
CA VAL A 71 0.81 -4.02 1.06
C VAL A 71 1.88 -5.08 1.42
N TRP A 72 1.59 -5.98 2.35
CA TRP A 72 2.51 -7.03 2.78
C TRP A 72 2.80 -8.05 1.68
N LEU A 73 1.87 -8.27 0.75
CA LEU A 73 2.10 -9.16 -0.38
C LEU A 73 3.22 -8.63 -1.30
N TYR A 74 3.18 -7.33 -1.60
CA TYR A 74 4.20 -6.63 -2.40
C TYR A 74 5.52 -6.50 -1.66
N PHE A 75 5.47 -6.28 -0.33
CA PHE A 75 6.67 -6.28 0.50
C PHE A 75 7.40 -7.63 0.46
N THR A 76 6.67 -8.74 0.66
CA THR A 76 7.27 -10.07 0.65
C THR A 76 7.81 -10.43 -0.73
N GLU A 77 7.10 -10.09 -1.80
CA GLU A 77 7.60 -10.27 -3.15
C GLU A 77 8.88 -9.46 -3.42
N GLY A 78 8.88 -8.16 -3.09
CA GLY A 78 10.03 -7.29 -3.28
C GLY A 78 11.27 -7.77 -2.52
N ILE A 79 11.10 -8.25 -1.28
CA ILE A 79 12.20 -8.91 -0.53
C ILE A 79 12.63 -10.20 -1.23
N VAL A 80 11.72 -11.12 -1.49
CA VAL A 80 12.10 -12.45 -2.00
C VAL A 80 12.79 -12.31 -3.35
N ARG A 81 12.23 -11.53 -4.28
CA ARG A 81 12.85 -11.30 -5.60
C ARG A 81 14.11 -10.45 -5.53
N GLY A 82 14.15 -9.44 -4.67
CA GLY A 82 15.33 -8.59 -4.51
C GLY A 82 16.57 -9.36 -4.06
N PHE A 83 16.38 -10.41 -3.28
CA PHE A 83 17.47 -11.25 -2.77
C PHE A 83 17.64 -12.59 -3.51
N SER A 84 16.67 -13.03 -4.32
CA SER A 84 16.73 -14.35 -4.98
C SER A 84 16.94 -14.30 -6.50
N ASP A 85 16.63 -13.19 -7.18
CA ASP A 85 16.77 -13.11 -8.63
C ASP A 85 18.24 -12.96 -9.05
N THR A 86 18.67 -13.79 -10.00
CA THR A 86 20.03 -13.74 -10.59
C THR A 86 20.21 -12.56 -11.52
N ASN A 87 19.12 -12.00 -12.06
CA ASN A 87 19.15 -10.81 -12.90
C ASN A 87 19.16 -9.54 -12.02
N GLN A 88 20.29 -8.82 -12.03
CA GLN A 88 20.47 -7.58 -11.26
C GLN A 88 19.41 -6.52 -11.57
N LEU A 89 18.92 -6.43 -12.81
CA LEU A 89 17.87 -5.47 -13.17
C LEU A 89 16.54 -5.80 -12.46
N SER A 90 16.20 -7.08 -12.37
CA SER A 90 15.01 -7.58 -11.65
C SER A 90 15.14 -7.35 -10.14
N ALA A 91 16.33 -7.59 -9.59
CA ALA A 91 16.60 -7.36 -8.17
C ALA A 91 16.43 -5.88 -7.77
N TRP A 92 16.93 -4.93 -8.57
CA TRP A 92 16.74 -3.49 -8.31
C TRP A 92 15.27 -3.04 -8.39
N LEU A 93 14.51 -3.59 -9.34
CA LEU A 93 13.08 -3.35 -9.43
C LEU A 93 12.36 -3.89 -8.19
N ALA A 94 12.74 -5.07 -7.69
CA ALA A 94 12.17 -5.67 -6.49
C ALA A 94 12.46 -4.86 -5.23
N ILE A 95 13.68 -4.32 -5.10
CA ILE A 95 14.04 -3.42 -4.00
C ILE A 95 13.25 -2.10 -4.09
N THR A 96 12.99 -1.61 -5.31
CA THR A 96 12.17 -0.42 -5.52
C THR A 96 10.71 -0.69 -5.13
N GLU A 97 10.16 -1.85 -5.50
CA GLU A 97 8.83 -2.30 -5.08
C GLU A 97 8.73 -2.39 -3.55
N LEU A 98 9.75 -2.97 -2.91
CA LEU A 98 9.89 -3.04 -1.47
C LEU A 98 9.82 -1.64 -0.83
N ALA A 99 10.62 -0.69 -1.32
CA ALA A 99 10.63 0.67 -0.79
C ALA A 99 9.28 1.40 -0.99
N LEU A 100 8.62 1.21 -2.13
CA LEU A 100 7.31 1.78 -2.40
C LEU A 100 6.21 1.16 -1.52
N SER A 101 6.27 -0.14 -1.26
CA SER A 101 5.33 -0.84 -0.37
C SER A 101 5.40 -0.31 1.07
N LEU A 102 6.61 -0.08 1.58
CA LEU A 102 6.83 0.53 2.91
C LEU A 102 6.36 1.99 2.95
N SER A 103 6.56 2.74 1.88
CA SER A 103 6.10 4.13 1.76
C SER A 103 4.56 4.20 1.77
N LEU A 104 3.91 3.31 1.02
CA LEU A 104 2.46 3.15 0.99
C LEU A 104 1.91 2.76 2.37
N PHE A 105 2.51 1.78 3.04
CA PHE A 105 2.15 1.39 4.40
C PHE A 105 2.22 2.57 5.37
N THR A 106 3.33 3.31 5.33
CA THR A 106 3.56 4.46 6.22
C THR A 106 2.55 5.57 5.96
N GLY A 107 2.26 5.88 4.69
CA GLY A 107 1.22 6.86 4.32
C GLY A 107 -0.17 6.49 4.84
N ILE A 108 -0.57 5.22 4.67
CA ILE A 108 -1.85 4.69 5.19
C ILE A 108 -1.88 4.74 6.72
N ALA A 109 -0.79 4.34 7.38
CA ALA A 109 -0.69 4.34 8.85
C ALA A 109 -0.82 5.77 9.43
N VAL A 110 -0.12 6.74 8.85
CA VAL A 110 -0.19 8.16 9.25
C VAL A 110 -1.61 8.71 9.05
N TYR A 111 -2.27 8.34 7.95
CA TYR A 111 -3.64 8.76 7.69
C TYR A 111 -4.65 8.19 8.71
N LEU A 112 -4.55 6.89 9.03
CA LEU A 112 -5.49 6.18 9.91
C LEU A 112 -5.24 6.38 11.41
N TYR A 113 -4.00 6.69 11.83
CA TYR A 113 -3.61 6.81 13.24
C TYR A 113 -4.49 7.76 14.08
N PRO A 114 -4.82 8.99 13.61
CA PRO A 114 -5.67 9.91 14.38
C PRO A 114 -7.08 9.37 14.58
N MET A 115 -7.60 8.66 13.58
CA MET A 115 -8.96 8.12 13.57
C MET A 115 -9.08 6.92 14.50
N LYS A 116 -8.08 6.02 14.50
CA LYS A 116 -8.00 4.92 15.47
C LYS A 116 -7.88 5.43 16.91
N LYS A 117 -7.11 6.50 17.13
CA LYS A 117 -6.97 7.14 18.46
C LYS A 117 -8.27 7.77 18.95
N ALA A 118 -9.03 8.42 18.06
CA ALA A 118 -10.35 8.98 18.38
C ALA A 118 -11.37 7.88 18.74
N ALA A 119 -11.45 6.82 17.94
CA ALA A 119 -12.35 5.69 18.20
C ALA A 119 -12.02 4.97 19.53
N LYS A 120 -10.73 4.77 19.83
CA LYS A 120 -10.29 4.15 21.09
C LYS A 120 -10.63 5.01 22.31
N ARG A 121 -10.55 6.34 22.20
CA ARG A 121 -10.94 7.29 23.25
C ARG A 121 -12.44 7.30 23.49
N ALA A 122 -13.25 7.31 22.43
CA ALA A 122 -14.70 7.23 22.54
C ALA A 122 -15.16 5.91 23.21
N LYS A 123 -14.55 4.78 22.82
CA LYS A 123 -14.83 3.48 23.44
C LYS A 123 -14.44 3.45 24.93
N LYS A 124 -13.32 4.09 25.31
CA LYS A 124 -12.89 4.23 26.71
C LYS A 124 -13.83 5.11 27.52
N ALA A 125 -14.32 6.22 26.95
CA ALA A 125 -15.28 7.10 27.62
C ALA A 125 -16.64 6.42 27.84
N ALA A 126 -17.10 5.62 26.86
CA ALA A 126 -18.35 4.85 26.99
C ALA A 126 -18.24 3.65 27.96
N SER A 127 -17.02 3.17 28.27
CA SER A 127 -16.80 2.08 29.22
C SER A 127 -16.56 2.54 30.66
N VAL A 128 -16.45 3.85 30.91
CA VAL A 128 -16.38 4.42 32.27
C VAL A 128 -17.82 4.71 32.68
N PRO A 129 -18.40 3.98 33.65
CA PRO A 129 -19.74 4.27 34.15
C PRO A 129 -19.76 5.68 34.76
N ALA A 130 -20.82 6.43 34.51
CA ALA A 130 -21.05 7.69 35.21
C ALA A 130 -21.37 7.36 36.68
N GLU A 131 -20.40 7.59 37.56
CA GLU A 131 -20.59 7.62 39.02
C GLU A 131 -21.44 8.82 39.44
#